data_AF-A0A396A3U3-F1
#
_entry.id   AF-A0A396A3U3-F1
#
_cell.length_a   1.000
_cell.length_b   1.000
_cell.length_c   1.000
_cell.angle_alpha   90.00
_cell.angle_beta   90.00
_cell.angle_gamma   90.00
#
_symmetry.space_group_name_H-M   'P 1'
#
loop_
_entity.id
_entity.type
_entity.pdbx_description
1 polymer ?
#
loop_
_entity_poly.entity_id
_entity_poly.type
_entity_poly.pdbx_seq_one_letter_code
_entity_poly.pdbx_strand_id
1 'polypeptide(L)'
;SDHFLVNINTGRETHRSGHYTRRLVTGVGEIELSVPKLRGAAARAVRGGFAETLASTGFPPERWRQIRTNDGIERINREIRRRTRVVGTFPDGISALMLVTARLKYIVEHEWGKRRHLDMSKLDEMDELKGKAEG
;
A
#
# COMPACT_ATOMS: atom_id res chain seq x y z
N SER A 1 26.40 22.11 -13.93
CA SER A 1 25.08 21.72 -14.44
C SER A 1 24.65 20.46 -13.72
N ASP A 2 23.83 20.61 -12.69
CA ASP A 2 23.45 19.52 -11.80
C ASP A 2 22.40 18.65 -12.48
N HIS A 3 22.79 17.44 -12.87
CA HIS A 3 21.90 16.45 -13.45
C HIS A 3 21.09 15.79 -12.33
N PHE A 4 19.82 16.19 -12.18
CA PHE A 4 18.89 15.56 -11.26
C PHE A 4 18.45 14.19 -11.79
N LEU A 5 19.22 13.15 -11.44
CA LEU A 5 18.77 11.76 -11.58
C LEU A 5 17.73 11.47 -10.50
N VAL A 6 16.46 11.34 -10.89
CA VAL A 6 15.38 10.86 -10.03
C VAL A 6 15.54 9.34 -9.83
N ASN A 7 16.46 8.95 -8.95
CA ASN A 7 16.68 7.55 -8.61
C ASN A 7 15.74 7.12 -7.47
N ILE A 8 14.61 6.51 -7.85
CA ILE A 8 13.55 6.08 -6.91
C ILE A 8 13.75 4.63 -6.41
N ASN A 9 14.97 4.10 -6.49
CA ASN A 9 15.30 2.70 -6.15
C ASN A 9 16.38 2.55 -5.09
N THR A 10 16.75 3.61 -4.38
CA THR A 10 17.69 3.58 -3.27
C THR A 10 17.10 2.82 -2.07
N GLY A 11 17.40 1.53 -1.95
CA GLY A 11 17.27 0.80 -0.67
C GLY A 11 16.73 -0.64 -0.69
N ARG A 12 16.47 -1.27 -1.84
CA ARG A 12 15.97 -2.66 -1.85
C ARG A 12 17.08 -3.69 -2.08
N GLU A 13 17.78 -4.07 -1.02
CA GLU A 13 18.66 -5.26 -1.02
C GLU A 13 17.84 -6.55 -0.88
N THR A 14 17.85 -7.40 -1.92
CA THR A 14 17.12 -8.66 -1.96
C THR A 14 18.06 -9.88 -1.87
N HIS A 15 18.22 -10.46 -0.68
CA HIS A 15 18.96 -11.71 -0.45
C HIS A 15 18.08 -12.81 0.21
N ARG A 16 17.52 -13.73 -0.60
CA ARG A 16 16.54 -14.81 -0.26
C ARG A 16 16.52 -15.30 1.20
N SER A 17 15.33 -15.45 1.81
CA SER A 17 15.13 -16.06 3.14
C SER A 17 14.40 -17.40 3.04
N GLY A 18 14.89 -18.44 3.74
CA GLY A 18 14.25 -19.76 3.84
C GLY A 18 13.09 -19.82 4.85
N HIS A 19 12.58 -21.03 5.11
CA HIS A 19 11.48 -21.32 6.03
C HIS A 19 11.96 -22.08 7.27
N TYR A 20 11.17 -22.11 8.34
CA TYR A 20 11.32 -23.05 9.46
C TYR A 20 9.97 -23.69 9.80
N THR A 21 9.99 -24.96 10.21
CA THR A 21 8.79 -25.68 10.61
C THR A 21 8.43 -25.33 12.06
N ARG A 22 7.15 -25.02 12.30
CA ARG A 22 6.61 -24.79 13.65
C ARG A 22 5.40 -25.69 13.86
N ARG A 23 5.45 -26.50 14.91
CA ARG A 23 4.32 -27.31 15.36
C ARG A 23 3.40 -26.49 16.25
N LEU A 24 2.11 -26.47 15.95
CA LEU A 24 1.07 -25.83 16.73
C LEU A 24 0.05 -26.89 17.17
N VAL A 25 -0.15 -27.00 18.47
CA VAL A 25 -1.25 -27.81 19.03
C VAL A 25 -2.50 -26.93 19.03
N THR A 26 -3.51 -27.32 18.26
CA THR A 26 -4.82 -26.67 18.26
C THR A 26 -5.86 -27.61 18.90
N GLY A 27 -7.05 -27.10 19.23
CA GLY A 27 -8.15 -27.92 19.75
C GLY A 27 -8.59 -29.07 18.81
N VAL A 28 -8.13 -29.09 17.56
CA VAL A 28 -8.46 -30.08 16.53
C VAL A 28 -7.27 -31.00 16.19
N GLY A 29 -6.14 -30.88 16.90
CA GLY A 29 -4.93 -31.67 16.69
C GLY A 29 -3.66 -30.85 16.44
N GLU A 30 -2.55 -31.56 16.19
CA GLU A 30 -1.25 -30.95 15.85
C GLU A 30 -1.17 -30.58 14.37
N ILE A 31 -0.73 -29.34 14.10
CA ILE A 31 -0.50 -28.82 12.75
C ILE A 31 0.96 -28.39 12.64
N GLU A 32 1.68 -28.87 11.63
CA GLU A 32 3.00 -28.34 11.28
C GLU A 32 2.87 -27.26 10.21
N LEU A 33 3.34 -26.06 10.53
CA LEU A 33 3.33 -24.89 9.64
C LEU A 33 4.75 -24.58 9.16
N SER A 34 4.90 -24.39 7.85
CA SER A 34 6.12 -23.84 7.25
C SER A 34 6.10 -22.31 7.38
N VAL A 35 6.79 -21.79 8.39
CA VAL A 35 6.81 -20.35 8.70
C VAL A 35 7.95 -19.66 7.93
N PRO A 36 7.68 -18.61 7.13
CA PRO A 36 8.72 -17.85 6.47
C PRO A 36 9.63 -17.14 7.49
N LYS A 37 10.96 -17.20 7.31
CA LYS A 37 11.87 -16.39 8.10
C LYS A 37 11.77 -14.93 7.67
N LEU A 38 11.19 -14.09 8.52
CA LEU A 38 11.17 -12.64 8.32
C LEU A 38 12.58 -12.06 8.55
N ARG A 39 13.11 -11.34 7.56
CA ARG A 39 14.41 -10.66 7.72
C ARG A 39 14.34 -9.55 8.77
N GLY A 40 15.47 -9.22 9.41
CA GLY A 40 15.52 -8.20 10.47
C GLY A 40 14.88 -6.86 10.11
N ALA A 41 15.11 -6.35 8.89
CA ALA A 41 14.47 -5.11 8.42
C ALA A 41 12.96 -5.25 8.23
N ALA A 42 12.49 -6.36 7.63
CA ALA A 42 11.07 -6.64 7.47
C ALA A 42 10.38 -6.86 8.82
N ALA A 43 11.02 -7.57 9.75
CA ALA A 43 10.52 -7.78 11.10
C ALA A 43 10.44 -6.47 11.89
N ARG A 44 11.41 -5.56 11.74
CA ARG A 44 11.36 -4.22 12.33
C ARG A 44 10.24 -3.37 11.71
N ALA A 45 10.08 -3.40 10.39
CA ALA A 45 8.99 -2.68 9.71
C ALA A 45 7.61 -3.19 10.13
N VAL A 46 7.42 -4.52 10.22
CA VAL A 46 6.18 -5.13 10.69
C VAL A 46 5.89 -4.75 12.14
N ARG A 47 6.90 -4.78 13.03
CA ARG A 47 6.73 -4.36 14.43
C ARG A 47 6.42 -2.88 14.56
N GLY A 48 7.11 -2.02 13.81
CA GLY A 48 6.91 -0.58 13.85
C GLY A 48 5.57 -0.12 13.26
N GLY A 49 5.07 -0.82 12.24
CA GLY A 49 3.80 -0.52 11.57
C GLY A 49 2.60 -1.35 12.05
N PHE A 50 2.74 -2.05 13.19
CA PHE A 50 1.73 -3.02 13.65
C PHE A 50 0.41 -2.33 14.00
N ALA A 51 0.47 -1.21 14.73
CA ALA A 51 -0.70 -0.46 15.15
C ALA A 51 -1.48 0.09 13.94
N GLU A 52 -0.78 0.63 12.95
CA GLU A 52 -1.33 1.16 11.72
C GLU A 52 -1.96 0.06 10.85
N THR A 53 -1.37 -1.14 10.86
CA THR A 53 -1.92 -2.30 10.15
C THR A 53 -3.27 -2.74 10.75
N LEU A 54 -3.39 -2.69 12.08
CA LEU A 54 -4.62 -3.02 12.78
C LEU A 54 -5.71 -1.94 12.63
N ALA A 55 -5.38 -0.71 12.26
CA ALA A 55 -6.39 0.33 12.03
C ALA A 55 -7.45 -0.10 10.98
N SER A 56 -7.09 -0.98 10.05
CA SER A 56 -8.02 -1.56 9.07
C SER A 56 -9.08 -2.48 9.67
N THR A 57 -8.83 -3.13 10.82
CA THR A 57 -9.81 -4.03 11.46
C THR A 57 -10.95 -3.30 12.15
N GLY A 58 -10.88 -1.98 12.28
CA GLY A 58 -11.98 -1.14 12.72
C GLY A 58 -13.10 -0.97 11.69
N PHE A 59 -12.89 -1.41 10.45
CA PHE A 59 -13.83 -1.31 9.33
C PHE A 59 -14.51 -2.66 9.03
N PRO A 60 -15.60 -2.69 8.24
CA PRO A 60 -16.22 -3.96 7.83
C PRO A 60 -15.25 -4.85 7.04
N PRO A 61 -15.24 -6.18 7.24
CA PRO A 61 -14.32 -7.12 6.58
C PRO A 61 -14.28 -7.02 5.06
N GLU A 62 -15.40 -6.68 4.42
CA GLU A 62 -15.54 -6.48 2.99
C GLU A 62 -14.60 -5.38 2.46
N ARG A 63 -14.19 -4.44 3.33
CA ARG A 63 -13.36 -3.28 2.99
C ARG A 63 -11.89 -3.44 3.33
N TRP A 64 -11.53 -4.41 4.18
CA TRP A 64 -10.16 -4.58 4.64
C TRP A 64 -9.16 -4.67 3.48
N ARG A 65 -9.53 -5.39 2.40
CA ARG A 65 -8.68 -5.51 1.23
C ARG A 65 -8.44 -4.16 0.55
N GLN A 66 -9.47 -3.33 0.40
CA GLN A 66 -9.34 -2.01 -0.24
C GLN A 66 -8.53 -1.04 0.61
N ILE A 67 -8.70 -1.08 1.93
CA ILE A 67 -7.98 -0.19 2.87
C ILE A 67 -6.52 -0.61 3.02
N ARG A 68 -6.23 -1.91 3.00
CA ARG A 68 -4.90 -2.45 3.22
C ARG A 68 -4.01 -2.39 1.97
N THR A 69 -4.58 -2.42 0.76
CA THR A 69 -3.77 -2.40 -0.46
C THR A 69 -3.43 -0.98 -0.89
N ASN A 70 -2.25 -0.82 -1.48
CA ASN A 70 -1.77 0.44 -2.04
C ASN A 70 -1.88 0.48 -3.57
N ASP A 71 -2.69 -0.40 -4.18
CA ASP A 71 -2.72 -0.68 -5.61
C ASP A 71 -2.91 0.57 -6.47
N GLY A 72 -3.74 1.51 -5.99
CA GLY A 72 -3.97 2.80 -6.64
C GLY A 72 -2.71 3.66 -6.68
N ILE A 73 -2.02 3.78 -5.54
CA ILE A 73 -0.77 4.55 -5.41
C ILE A 73 0.34 3.89 -6.24
N GLU A 74 0.47 2.56 -6.21
CA GLU A 74 1.45 1.84 -7.02
C GLU A 74 1.21 2.02 -8.52
N ARG A 75 -0.06 2.00 -8.94
CA ARG A 75 -0.42 2.27 -10.33
C ARG A 75 -0.04 3.69 -10.76
N ILE A 76 -0.31 4.70 -9.93
CA ILE A 76 0.11 6.09 -10.19
C ILE A 76 1.64 6.17 -10.28
N ASN A 77 2.35 5.60 -9.31
CA ASN A 77 3.81 5.59 -9.27
C ASN A 77 4.43 4.89 -10.50
N ARG A 78 3.81 3.82 -10.98
CA ARG A 78 4.25 3.11 -12.19
C ARG A 78 4.07 3.98 -13.43
N GLU A 79 2.96 4.69 -13.53
CA GLU A 79 2.69 5.58 -14.65
C GLU A 79 3.61 6.81 -14.66
N ILE A 80 3.89 7.39 -13.48
CA ILE A 80 4.87 8.47 -13.33
C ILE A 80 6.24 7.98 -13.81
N ARG A 81 6.71 6.83 -13.33
CA ARG A 81 7.98 6.23 -13.76
C ARG A 81 8.04 5.98 -15.25
N ARG A 82 6.95 5.51 -15.86
CA ARG A 82 6.88 5.28 -17.31
C ARG A 82 7.08 6.58 -18.09
N ARG A 83 6.42 7.66 -17.68
CA ARG A 83 6.48 8.96 -18.37
C ARG A 83 7.81 9.69 -18.16
N THR A 84 8.38 9.65 -16.96
CA THR A 84 9.68 10.27 -16.68
C THR A 84 10.82 9.51 -17.36
N ARG A 85 10.71 8.18 -17.51
CA ARG A 85 11.70 7.37 -18.21
C ARG A 85 11.84 7.71 -19.71
N VAL A 86 10.77 8.16 -20.37
CA VAL A 86 10.82 8.56 -21.79
C VAL A 86 11.60 9.88 -21.97
N VAL A 87 11.52 10.78 -20.99
CA VAL A 87 12.25 12.06 -21.04
C VAL A 87 13.75 11.87 -20.81
N GLY A 88 14.14 10.87 -20.01
CA GLY A 88 15.53 10.52 -19.75
C GLY A 88 16.22 11.50 -18.79
N THR A 89 16.41 12.75 -19.23
CA THR A 89 17.03 13.84 -18.46
C THR A 89 16.20 15.10 -18.56
N PHE A 90 15.80 15.66 -17.42
CA PHE A 90 15.06 16.92 -17.39
C PHE A 90 16.03 18.11 -17.39
N PRO A 91 15.67 19.23 -18.03
CA PRO A 91 16.44 20.47 -17.97
C PRO A 91 16.60 21.00 -16.53
N ASP A 92 15.55 20.85 -15.72
CA ASP A 92 15.47 21.31 -14.33
C ASP A 92 14.36 20.57 -13.55
N GLY A 93 14.34 20.75 -12.22
CA GLY A 93 13.37 20.10 -11.34
C GLY A 93 11.91 20.56 -11.53
N ILE A 94 11.68 21.81 -11.95
CA ILE A 94 10.34 22.35 -12.22
C ILE A 94 9.76 21.68 -13.46
N SER A 95 10.55 21.48 -14.51
CA SER A 95 10.13 20.73 -15.70
C SER A 95 9.67 19.30 -15.36
N ALA A 96 10.39 18.61 -14.47
CA ALA A 96 9.98 17.29 -13.98
C ALA A 96 8.69 17.34 -13.17
N LEU A 97 8.57 18.33 -12.28
CA LEU A 97 7.36 18.56 -11.48
C LEU A 97 6.14 18.86 -12.36
N MET A 98 6.28 19.69 -13.38
CA MET A 98 5.20 20.04 -14.31
C MET A 98 4.66 18.80 -15.03
N LEU A 99 5.54 17.89 -15.50
CA LEU A 99 5.11 16.65 -16.14
C LEU A 99 4.29 15.77 -15.19
N VAL A 100 4.76 15.61 -13.95
CA VAL A 100 4.08 14.81 -12.93
C VAL A 100 2.73 15.45 -12.58
N THR A 101 2.70 16.75 -12.34
CA THR A 101 1.48 17.51 -12.02
C THR A 101 0.46 17.44 -13.15
N ALA A 102 0.87 17.65 -14.40
CA ALA A 102 0.01 17.50 -15.56
C ALA A 102 -0.57 16.09 -15.66
N ARG A 103 0.23 15.06 -15.34
CA ARG A 103 -0.27 13.67 -15.31
C ARG A 103 -1.26 13.43 -14.19
N LEU A 104 -0.99 13.92 -12.99
CA LEU A 104 -1.91 13.79 -11.86
C LEU A 104 -3.25 14.50 -12.16
N LYS A 105 -3.19 15.73 -12.69
CA LYS A 105 -4.38 16.48 -13.12
C LYS A 105 -5.21 15.69 -14.13
N TYR A 106 -4.58 15.13 -15.16
CA TYR A 106 -5.25 14.27 -16.12
C TYR A 106 -5.94 13.08 -15.43
N ILE A 107 -5.28 12.40 -14.50
CA ILE A 107 -5.87 11.23 -13.82
C ILE A 107 -7.12 11.61 -13.04
N VAL A 108 -7.08 12.74 -12.33
CA VAL A 108 -8.20 13.26 -11.54
C VAL A 108 -9.39 13.63 -12.44
N GLU A 109 -9.13 14.24 -13.59
CA GLU A 109 -10.17 14.68 -14.53
C GLU A 109 -10.84 13.53 -15.32
N HIS A 110 -10.19 12.37 -15.42
CA HIS A 110 -10.69 11.23 -16.18
C HIS A 110 -11.54 10.27 -15.33
N GLU A 111 -12.29 9.37 -15.98
CA GLU A 111 -13.20 8.37 -15.37
C GLU A 111 -12.58 7.55 -14.22
N TRP A 112 -11.25 7.46 -14.16
CA TRP A 112 -10.58 6.81 -13.03
C TRP A 112 -10.62 7.64 -11.75
N GLY A 113 -10.46 8.96 -11.82
CA GLY A 113 -10.61 9.87 -10.67
C GLY A 113 -12.04 9.96 -10.16
N LYS A 114 -13.04 9.67 -11.02
CA LYS A 114 -14.47 9.70 -10.65
C LYS A 114 -14.95 8.42 -9.94
N ARG A 115 -14.18 7.33 -10.00
CA ARG A 115 -14.56 6.10 -9.29
C ARG A 115 -14.40 6.28 -7.79
N ARG A 116 -15.50 6.13 -7.06
CA ARG A 116 -15.49 6.07 -5.59
C ARG A 116 -14.66 4.87 -5.16
N HIS A 117 -13.50 5.13 -4.57
CA HIS A 117 -12.62 4.08 -4.05
C HIS A 117 -13.25 3.36 -2.85
N LEU A 118 -14.05 4.10 -2.07
CA LEU A 118 -14.87 3.59 -0.98
C LEU A 118 -16.29 4.11 -1.17
N ASP A 119 -17.28 3.21 -1.18
CA ASP A 119 -18.68 3.59 -0.96
C ASP A 119 -18.87 3.89 0.54
N MET A 120 -19.51 4.97 0.94
CA MET A 120 -19.59 5.33 2.39
C MET A 120 -20.82 4.75 3.07
N SER A 121 -21.82 4.31 2.30
CA SER A 121 -23.11 3.77 2.78
C SER A 121 -22.99 2.70 3.87
N LYS A 122 -22.04 1.77 3.71
CA LYS A 122 -21.82 0.66 4.66
C LYS A 122 -21.14 1.07 5.96
N LEU A 123 -20.49 2.23 6.01
CA LEU A 123 -19.88 2.75 7.23
C LEU A 123 -20.95 3.41 8.09
N ASP A 124 -21.85 4.15 7.46
CA ASP A 124 -23.02 4.75 8.12
C ASP A 124 -23.90 3.68 8.79
N GLU A 125 -24.15 2.55 8.10
CA GLU A 125 -24.86 1.39 8.64
C GLU A 125 -24.18 0.78 9.90
N MET A 126 -22.85 0.81 9.99
CA MET A 126 -22.11 0.29 11.15
C MET A 126 -22.13 1.25 12.34
N ASP A 127 -22.03 2.55 12.09
CA ASP A 127 -22.12 3.57 13.15
C ASP A 127 -23.53 3.61 13.75
N GLU A 128 -24.57 3.43 12.93
CA GLU A 128 -25.95 3.28 13.39
C GLU A 128 -26.17 2.02 14.23
N LEU A 129 -25.54 0.88 13.87
CA LEU A 129 -25.63 -0.36 14.63
C LEU A 129 -24.86 -0.31 15.96
N LYS A 130 -23.70 0.36 15.99
CA LYS A 130 -22.97 0.61 17.23
C LYS A 130 -23.74 1.54 18.17
N GLY A 131 -24.33 2.62 17.65
CA GLY A 131 -25.15 3.53 18.44
C GLY A 131 -26.40 2.88 19.05
N LYS A 132 -26.96 1.84 18.41
CA LYS A 132 -28.10 1.06 18.95
C LYS A 132 -27.69 -0.01 19.97
N ALA A 133 -26.42 -0.38 20.03
CA ALA A 133 -25.91 -1.37 20.99
C ALA A 133 -25.38 -0.73 22.28
N GLU A 134 -25.11 0.58 22.25
CA GLU A 134 -24.56 1.37 23.37
C GLU A 134 -25.61 2.25 24.09
N GLY A 135 -26.86 2.28 23.60
CA GLY A 135 -28.00 2.97 24.24
C GLY A 135 -29.07 1.99 24.70
#